data_AF-A0A2A2Y4M7-F1
#
_entry.id   AF-A0A2A2Y4M7-F1
#
_cell.length_a   1.000
_cell.length_b   1.000
_cell.length_c   1.000
_cell.angle_alpha   90.00
_cell.angle_beta   90.00
_cell.angle_gamma   90.00
#
_symmetry.space_group_name_H-M   'P 1'
#
loop_
_entity.id
_entity.type
_entity.pdbx_description
1 polymer ?
#
loop_
_entity_poly.entity_id
_entity_poly.type
_entity_poly.pdbx_seq_one_letter_code
_entity_poly.pdbx_strand_id
1 'polypeptide(L)'
;MSRLWGWFGGWATPRVTFQLAPFSVTRSLADRVQPGTWTAWVIHAKWSPKEDGLLQIWKDGKLVLERKGPNTYGTIGLDYTPYLKTGIYHPEWNTAKEGRLERFNADKPVATHKITYVTDLKIGGPTATYDDIAPK
;
A
#
# COMPACT_ATOMS: atom_id res chain seq x y z
N MET A 1 -3.80 22.72 -3.92
CA MET A 1 -4.77 21.87 -3.19
C MET A 1 -4.39 20.42 -3.47
N SER A 2 -3.65 19.78 -2.57
CA SER A 2 -3.20 18.40 -2.76
C SER A 2 -3.93 17.48 -1.81
N ARG A 3 -4.62 16.50 -2.38
CA ARG A 3 -5.01 15.28 -1.67
C ARG A 3 -3.92 14.23 -2.04
N LEU A 4 -3.94 12.96 -1.62
CA LEU A 4 -2.74 12.07 -1.68
C LEU A 4 -2.96 10.79 -2.52
N TRP A 5 -2.06 9.79 -2.52
CA TRP A 5 -2.28 8.30 -2.51
C TRP A 5 -1.70 7.40 -3.64
N GLY A 6 -1.74 6.08 -3.45
CA GLY A 6 -1.22 5.01 -4.31
C GLY A 6 -1.69 3.63 -3.80
N TRP A 7 -1.53 2.57 -4.60
CA TRP A 7 -2.10 1.23 -4.36
C TRP A 7 -1.19 0.29 -3.54
N PHE A 8 -1.78 -0.54 -2.68
CA PHE A 8 -1.09 -1.59 -1.89
C PHE A 8 -1.90 -2.90 -1.94
N GLY A 9 -1.26 -4.00 -2.32
CA GLY A 9 -1.89 -5.32 -2.39
C GLY A 9 -0.86 -6.44 -2.16
N GLY A 10 -1.08 -7.26 -1.14
CA GLY A 10 -0.31 -8.46 -0.85
C GLY A 10 -1.24 -9.63 -0.55
N TRP A 11 -1.03 -10.74 -1.25
CA TRP A 11 -1.76 -11.99 -1.05
C TRP A 11 -1.34 -12.67 0.25
N ALA A 12 -2.32 -13.32 0.91
CA ALA A 12 -2.34 -14.26 2.05
C ALA A 12 -1.00 -14.84 2.56
N THR A 13 0.00 -14.00 2.75
CA THR A 13 1.30 -14.29 3.29
C THR A 13 1.64 -13.11 4.19
N PRO A 14 2.41 -13.29 5.27
CA PRO A 14 2.81 -12.16 6.13
C PRO A 14 3.84 -11.24 5.44
N ARG A 15 3.97 -11.33 4.11
CA ARG A 15 4.83 -10.55 3.24
C ARG A 15 4.02 -9.36 2.73
N VAL A 16 4.45 -8.16 3.10
CA VAL A 16 3.91 -6.92 2.54
C VAL A 16 4.59 -6.67 1.20
N THR A 17 3.76 -6.50 0.17
CA THR A 17 4.20 -6.18 -1.19
C THR A 17 3.77 -4.77 -1.53
N PHE A 18 4.74 -3.99 -2.01
CA PHE A 18 4.51 -2.70 -2.64
C PHE A 18 4.57 -2.91 -4.15
N GLN A 19 3.48 -2.62 -4.86
CA GLN A 19 3.49 -2.56 -6.31
C GLN A 19 3.51 -1.09 -6.74
N LEU A 20 4.60 -0.72 -7.39
CA LEU A 20 4.86 0.65 -7.80
C LEU A 20 4.57 0.82 -9.30
N ALA A 21 4.31 2.05 -9.71
CA ALA A 21 4.25 2.46 -11.11
C ALA A 21 5.53 3.25 -11.48
N PRO A 22 5.87 3.45 -12.76
CA PRO A 22 5.28 2.81 -13.94
C PRO A 22 5.78 1.39 -14.21
N PHE A 23 6.82 0.98 -13.50
CA PHE A 23 7.36 -0.37 -13.53
C PHE A 23 6.72 -1.14 -12.38
N SER A 24 5.95 -2.20 -12.68
CA SER A 24 5.36 -3.14 -11.69
C SER A 24 6.44 -3.90 -10.92
N VAL A 25 7.30 -3.16 -10.21
CA VAL A 25 8.34 -3.68 -9.35
C VAL A 25 7.66 -4.04 -8.05
N THR A 26 7.52 -5.35 -7.83
CA THR A 26 7.13 -5.91 -6.55
C THR A 26 8.36 -5.94 -5.67
N ARG A 27 8.35 -5.17 -4.58
CA ARG A 27 9.38 -5.26 -3.55
C ARG A 27 8.80 -5.95 -2.32
N SER A 28 9.35 -7.12 -2.01
CA SER A 28 9.11 -7.79 -0.74
C SER A 28 9.97 -7.14 0.34
N LEU A 29 9.36 -6.77 1.46
CA LEU A 29 10.13 -6.40 2.64
C LEU A 29 10.74 -7.64 3.30
N ALA A 30 11.93 -7.49 3.89
CA ALA A 30 12.61 -8.56 4.61
C ALA A 30 11.79 -8.98 5.85
N ASP A 31 11.27 -8.01 6.59
CA ASP A 31 10.56 -8.23 7.84
C ASP A 31 9.06 -8.41 7.60
N ARG A 32 8.57 -9.59 7.94
CA ARG A 32 7.14 -9.93 7.85
C ARG A 32 6.29 -9.19 8.89
N VAL A 33 5.01 -9.00 8.60
CA VAL A 33 4.03 -8.55 9.60
C VAL A 33 3.70 -9.73 10.51
N GLN A 34 3.67 -9.51 11.83
CA GLN A 34 3.36 -10.54 12.81
C GLN A 34 1.87 -10.47 13.20
N PRO A 35 1.11 -11.57 13.07
CA PRO A 35 -0.27 -11.61 13.57
C PRO A 35 -0.33 -11.31 15.07
N GLY A 36 -1.38 -10.60 15.50
CA GLY A 36 -1.61 -10.29 16.92
C GLY A 36 -0.78 -9.14 17.49
N THR A 37 0.08 -8.51 16.68
CA THR A 37 0.86 -7.34 17.08
C THR A 37 0.48 -6.12 16.25
N TRP A 38 0.47 -4.95 16.87
CA TRP A 38 0.38 -3.69 16.13
C TRP A 38 1.65 -3.47 15.31
N THR A 39 1.49 -3.03 14.07
CA THR A 39 2.60 -2.64 13.20
C THR A 39 2.33 -1.22 12.70
N ALA A 40 3.29 -0.34 12.93
CA ALA A 40 3.20 1.03 12.49
C ALA A 40 3.74 1.18 11.07
N TRP A 41 3.00 1.91 10.23
CA TRP A 41 3.41 2.26 8.89
C TRP A 41 3.35 3.77 8.71
N VAL A 42 4.44 4.34 8.19
CA VAL A 42 4.46 5.72 7.69
C VAL A 42 4.80 5.67 6.22
N ILE A 43 4.05 6.38 5.39
CA ILE A 43 4.25 6.44 3.94
C ILE A 43 4.33 7.92 3.55
N HIS A 44 5.49 8.31 3.03
CA HIS A 44 5.70 9.63 2.45
C HIS A 44 5.81 9.47 0.94
N ALA A 45 4.96 10.18 0.21
CA ALA A 45 4.94 10.08 -1.23
C ALA A 45 4.74 11.44 -1.88
N LYS A 46 5.68 11.80 -2.75
CA LYS A 46 5.51 12.83 -3.76
C LYS A 46 5.12 12.14 -5.06
N TRP A 47 3.83 12.16 -5.37
CA TRP A 47 3.28 11.53 -6.57
C TRP A 47 3.71 12.29 -7.81
N SER A 48 4.39 11.62 -8.73
CA SER A 48 4.77 12.21 -10.01
C SER A 48 4.99 11.14 -11.07
N PRO A 49 4.54 11.38 -12.32
CA PRO A 49 4.91 10.57 -13.47
C PRO A 49 6.30 10.94 -14.02
N LYS A 50 6.99 11.92 -13.42
CA LYS A 50 8.31 12.43 -13.82
C LYS A 50 9.39 12.07 -12.80
N GLU A 51 10.63 12.43 -13.11
CA GLU A 51 11.82 12.13 -12.30
C GLU A 51 11.84 12.76 -10.90
N ASP A 52 10.95 13.71 -10.64
CA ASP A 52 10.86 14.42 -9.37
C ASP A 52 9.98 13.71 -8.33
N GLY A 53 9.49 12.49 -8.64
CA GLY A 53 8.75 11.64 -7.72
C GLY A 53 9.61 11.08 -6.58
N LEU A 54 8.97 10.84 -5.44
CA LEU A 54 9.58 10.25 -4.26
C LEU A 54 8.60 9.32 -3.57
N LEU A 55 9.07 8.16 -3.12
CA LEU A 55 8.36 7.27 -2.22
C LEU A 55 9.29 6.79 -1.11
N GLN A 56 8.87 6.98 0.13
CA GLN A 56 9.54 6.48 1.31
C GLN A 56 8.53 5.76 2.21
N ILE A 57 8.92 4.63 2.77
CA ILE A 57 8.07 3.81 3.64
C ILE A 57 8.86 3.40 4.87
N TRP A 58 8.26 3.65 6.04
CA TRP A 58 8.77 3.19 7.32
C TRP A 58 7.86 2.11 7.89
N LYS A 59 8.47 1.10 8.50
CA LYS A 59 7.81 0.08 9.32
C LYS A 59 8.39 0.19 10.72
N ASP A 60 7.55 0.41 11.73
CA ASP A 60 7.96 0.48 13.14
C ASP A 60 9.15 1.45 13.34
N GLY A 61 9.08 2.62 12.70
CA GLY A 61 10.11 3.66 12.78
C GLY A 61 11.34 3.47 11.88
N LYS A 62 11.52 2.28 11.29
CA LYS A 62 12.66 1.99 10.40
C LYS A 62 12.30 2.24 8.94
N LEU A 63 13.13 3.02 8.23
CA LEU A 63 12.99 3.20 6.78
C LEU A 63 13.26 1.86 6.08
N VAL A 64 12.23 1.29 5.45
CA VAL A 64 12.28 -0.02 4.77
C VAL A 64 12.25 0.08 3.25
N LEU A 65 11.84 1.24 2.72
CA LEU A 65 11.87 1.53 1.30
C LEU A 65 12.17 3.02 1.08
N GLU A 66 13.08 3.31 0.17
CA GLU A 66 13.22 4.62 -0.47
C GLU A 66 13.36 4.42 -1.97
N ARG A 67 12.62 5.23 -2.75
CA ARG A 67 12.71 5.26 -4.21
C ARG A 67 12.50 6.69 -4.71
N LYS A 68 13.40 7.13 -5.58
CA LYS A 68 13.28 8.38 -6.34
C LYS A 68 12.85 8.08 -7.78
N GLY A 69 12.31 9.10 -8.46
CA GLY A 69 11.86 9.00 -9.83
C GLY A 69 10.35 8.71 -9.97
N PRO A 70 9.88 8.42 -11.20
CA PRO A 70 8.46 8.27 -11.50
C PRO A 70 7.81 7.17 -10.67
N ASN A 71 6.69 7.50 -10.00
CA ASN A 71 5.95 6.59 -9.12
C ASN A 71 4.45 6.51 -9.43
N THR A 72 3.98 7.19 -10.47
CA THR A 72 2.61 7.16 -10.98
C THR A 72 2.57 7.11 -12.52
N TYR A 73 1.37 6.95 -13.09
CA TYR A 73 1.14 6.97 -14.54
C TYR A 73 0.34 8.21 -14.96
N GLY A 74 0.47 8.58 -16.23
CA GLY A 74 -0.41 9.57 -16.88
C GLY A 74 -0.42 10.91 -16.16
N THR A 75 -1.61 11.36 -15.76
CA THR A 75 -1.82 12.66 -15.10
C THR A 75 -1.92 12.57 -13.57
N ILE A 76 -1.70 11.39 -12.98
CA ILE A 76 -1.69 11.20 -11.52
C ILE A 76 -0.46 11.90 -10.93
N GLY A 77 -0.66 12.79 -9.97
CA GLY A 77 0.35 13.69 -9.40
C GLY A 77 0.45 15.04 -10.11
N LEU A 78 -0.22 15.21 -11.25
CA LEU A 78 -0.29 16.46 -12.00
C LEU A 78 -1.68 17.10 -11.86
N ASP A 79 -2.72 16.40 -12.35
CA ASP A 79 -4.10 16.91 -12.36
C ASP A 79 -4.85 16.51 -11.09
N TYR A 80 -4.54 15.33 -10.58
CA TYR A 80 -5.14 14.78 -9.37
C TYR A 80 -4.18 13.85 -8.66
N THR A 81 -4.46 13.67 -7.39
CA THR A 81 -3.81 12.72 -6.50
C THR A 81 -4.84 11.66 -6.16
N PRO A 82 -4.48 10.38 -6.01
CA PRO A 82 -5.49 9.34 -5.88
C PRO A 82 -6.14 9.30 -4.47
N TYR A 83 -6.55 8.15 -3.94
CA TYR A 83 -7.17 8.06 -2.60
C TYR A 83 -6.74 6.81 -1.82
N LEU A 84 -6.72 6.90 -0.48
CA LEU A 84 -6.39 5.76 0.38
C LEU A 84 -7.62 4.86 0.53
N LYS A 85 -7.40 3.56 0.35
CA LYS A 85 -8.27 2.52 0.89
C LYS A 85 -7.47 1.70 1.86
N THR A 86 -8.10 1.29 2.95
CA THR A 86 -7.55 0.35 3.92
C THR A 86 -8.60 -0.70 4.24
N GLY A 87 -8.17 -1.92 4.57
CA GLY A 87 -9.02 -3.08 4.78
C GLY A 87 -8.59 -4.29 3.95
N ILE A 88 -9.48 -5.28 3.87
CA ILE A 88 -9.24 -6.51 3.12
C ILE A 88 -9.72 -6.31 1.68
N TYR A 89 -8.81 -6.47 0.72
CA TYR A 89 -9.13 -6.49 -0.71
C TYR A 89 -8.89 -7.88 -1.28
N HIS A 90 -9.95 -8.55 -1.73
CA HIS A 90 -9.87 -9.91 -2.28
C HIS A 90 -10.60 -9.99 -3.65
N PRO A 91 -9.94 -9.59 -4.76
CA PRO A 91 -10.61 -9.45 -6.05
C PRO A 91 -11.18 -10.76 -6.62
N GLU A 92 -10.62 -11.91 -6.25
CA GLU A 92 -11.11 -13.23 -6.68
C GLU A 92 -12.45 -13.61 -6.03
N TRP A 93 -12.86 -12.94 -4.95
CA TRP A 93 -14.19 -13.14 -4.37
C TRP A 93 -15.31 -12.53 -5.23
N ASN A 94 -14.97 -11.71 -6.23
CA ASN A 94 -15.93 -11.26 -7.23
C ASN A 94 -16.03 -12.30 -8.36
N THR A 95 -16.89 -13.30 -8.17
CA THR A 95 -17.06 -14.46 -9.06
C THR A 95 -17.87 -14.17 -10.32
N ALA A 96 -18.40 -12.96 -10.50
CA ALA A 96 -19.24 -12.58 -11.64
C ALA A 96 -18.48 -12.45 -12.97
N LYS A 97 -17.14 -12.52 -12.97
CA LYS A 97 -16.32 -12.44 -14.18
C LYS A 97 -15.78 -13.81 -14.59
N GLU A 98 -15.62 -13.99 -15.89
CA GLU A 98 -15.05 -15.19 -16.49
C GLU A 98 -13.67 -15.54 -15.90
N GLY A 99 -13.47 -16.82 -15.60
CA GLY A 99 -12.26 -17.35 -14.96
C GLY A 99 -12.07 -17.02 -13.47
N ARG A 100 -12.86 -16.12 -12.85
CA ARG A 100 -12.76 -15.83 -11.40
C ARG A 100 -13.41 -16.89 -10.54
N LEU A 101 -14.53 -17.45 -10.98
CA LEU A 101 -15.20 -18.53 -10.25
C LEU A 101 -14.30 -19.77 -10.12
N GLU A 102 -13.58 -20.12 -11.18
CA GLU A 102 -12.61 -21.23 -11.15
C GLU A 102 -11.49 -20.96 -10.15
N ARG A 103 -10.91 -19.75 -10.15
CA ARG A 103 -9.87 -19.35 -9.19
C ARG A 103 -10.38 -19.30 -7.75
N PHE A 104 -11.60 -18.84 -7.55
CA PHE A 104 -12.26 -18.87 -6.25
C PHE A 104 -12.41 -20.31 -5.72
N ASN A 105 -12.89 -21.23 -6.57
CA ASN A 105 -13.09 -22.63 -6.19
C ASN A 105 -11.77 -23.40 -6.02
N ALA A 106 -10.71 -23.00 -6.73
CA ALA A 106 -9.38 -23.58 -6.60
C ALA A 106 -8.62 -23.07 -5.36
N ASP A 107 -9.04 -21.94 -4.77
CA ASP A 107 -8.43 -21.40 -3.56
C ASP A 107 -8.69 -22.34 -2.38
N LYS A 108 -7.61 -22.71 -1.69
CA LYS A 108 -7.64 -23.56 -0.49
C LYS A 108 -7.16 -22.71 0.68
N PRO A 109 -8.03 -21.87 1.27
CA PRO A 109 -7.61 -20.92 2.27
C PRO A 109 -7.12 -21.64 3.52
N VAL A 110 -5.89 -21.35 3.94
CA VAL A 110 -5.31 -21.86 5.21
C VAL A 110 -6.02 -21.25 6.42
N ALA A 111 -6.58 -20.04 6.28
CA ALA A 111 -7.34 -19.35 7.31
C ALA A 111 -8.80 -19.20 6.88
N THR A 112 -9.73 -19.69 7.70
CA THR A 112 -11.17 -19.59 7.46
C THR A 112 -11.74 -18.22 7.86
N HIS A 113 -11.02 -17.46 8.68
CA HIS A 113 -11.37 -16.11 9.11
C HIS A 113 -10.17 -15.18 8.95
N LYS A 114 -10.41 -13.97 8.44
CA LYS A 114 -9.41 -12.91 8.31
C LYS A 114 -9.96 -11.65 8.98
N ILE A 115 -9.29 -11.19 10.02
CA ILE A 115 -9.66 -9.98 10.75
C ILE A 115 -8.46 -9.05 10.69
N THR A 116 -8.69 -7.80 10.27
CA THR A 116 -7.68 -6.74 10.25
C THR A 116 -8.23 -5.56 11.02
N TYR A 117 -7.41 -5.01 11.92
CA TYR A 117 -7.71 -3.77 12.63
C TYR A 117 -6.87 -2.63 12.05
N VAL A 118 -7.47 -1.44 12.01
CA VAL A 118 -6.79 -0.21 11.59
C VAL A 118 -7.16 0.84 12.61
N THR A 119 -6.15 1.47 13.18
CA THR A 119 -6.28 2.55 14.17
C THR A 119 -5.33 3.68 13.81
N ASP A 120 -5.55 4.85 14.42
CA ASP A 120 -4.64 6.00 14.37
C ASP A 120 -4.25 6.44 12.96
N LEU A 121 -5.21 6.37 12.03
CA LEU A 121 -5.01 6.82 10.65
C LEU A 121 -4.84 8.34 10.62
N LYS A 122 -3.64 8.79 10.23
CA LYS A 122 -3.30 10.20 10.05
C LYS A 122 -2.95 10.47 8.58
N ILE A 123 -3.34 11.63 8.08
CA ILE A 123 -3.05 12.07 6.72
C ILE A 123 -2.46 13.48 6.78
N GLY A 124 -1.20 13.61 6.35
CA GLY A 124 -0.49 14.87 6.29
C GLY A 124 -0.72 15.61 4.97
N GLY A 125 -0.63 16.94 5.02
CA GLY A 125 -0.53 17.79 3.83
C GLY A 125 0.92 17.90 3.31
N PRO A 126 1.17 18.77 2.31
CA PRO A 126 2.51 18.96 1.71
C PRO A 126 3.61 19.41 2.67
N THR A 127 3.24 20.03 3.78
CA THR A 127 4.19 20.53 4.80
C THR A 127 4.30 19.59 5.99
N ALA A 128 3.59 18.45 5.98
CA ALA A 128 3.67 17.48 7.07
C ALA A 128 5.04 16.81 7.05
N THR A 129 5.57 16.63 8.25
CA THR A 129 6.84 15.95 8.51
C THR A 129 6.60 14.52 8.94
N TYR A 130 7.67 13.75 9.07
CA TYR A 130 7.60 12.40 9.64
C TYR A 130 7.00 12.40 11.04
N ASP A 131 7.41 13.35 11.90
CA ASP A 131 7.00 13.41 13.30
C ASP A 131 5.51 13.77 13.48
N ASP A 132 4.91 14.46 12.50
CA ASP A 132 3.47 14.76 12.51
C ASP A 132 2.62 13.48 12.32
N ILE A 133 3.16 12.49 11.59
CA ILE A 133 2.44 11.29 11.16
C ILE A 133 2.82 10.06 11.98
N ALA A 134 4.07 9.99 12.42
CA ALA A 134 4.57 8.85 13.19
C ALA A 134 3.66 8.54 14.40
N PRO A 135 3.50 7.26 14.76
CA PRO A 135 2.90 6.89 16.03
C PRO A 135 3.72 7.49 17.18
N LYS A 136 3.01 7.93 18.22
CA LYS A 136 3.61 8.44 19.46
C LYS A 136 3.69 7.32 20.48
#